data_AF-A0A497RVG7-F1
#
_entry.id   AF-A0A497RVG7-F1
#
_cell.length_a   1.000
_cell.length_b   1.000
_cell.length_c   1.000
_cell.angle_alpha   90.00
_cell.angle_beta   90.00
_cell.angle_gamma   90.00
#
_symmetry.space_group_name_H-M   'P 1'
#
loop_
_entity.id
_entity.type
_entity.pdbx_description
1 polymer ?
#
loop_
_entity_poly.entity_id
_entity_poly.type
_entity_poly.pdbx_seq_one_letter_code
_entity_poly.pdbx_strand_id
1 'polypeptide(L)'
;MSLSERFTRIIGERLPELRRIEELKPPLLIGAYKNLYGVPIYVPERGIIGQYIDHTVFQREERWWSIRYGEVIIYGEIERKLYPIIVMGVPTFYLKEYRGVIKRRFVHERPIGLFECRESDILNLDSVLQAKDPIMIVDKFHVWRSGRIPADFRRMLAERQDIINRLLETVWRQEVLNRDLRMRNTSLEAEVRHYRSLLDEYASRIERLETEITSLHRRLSTLTEEARYQATRAEIFGGTVDRYRQITDYTLSIVDSILKEFERLTRVIEELRKVREYATE
;
A
#
# COMPACT_ATOMS: atom_id res chain seq x y z
N MET A 1 13.93 -4.49 4.55
CA MET A 1 14.41 -4.37 3.16
C MET A 1 14.40 -5.75 2.54
N SER A 2 13.46 -6.02 1.64
CA SER A 2 13.34 -7.33 0.98
C SER A 2 14.52 -7.56 0.01
N LEU A 3 14.84 -8.82 -0.32
CA LEU A 3 15.85 -9.14 -1.34
C LEU A 3 15.52 -8.49 -2.69
N SER A 4 14.24 -8.39 -3.04
CA SER A 4 13.75 -7.65 -4.21
C SER A 4 14.05 -6.15 -4.10
N GLU A 5 13.86 -5.52 -2.94
CA GLU A 5 14.23 -4.10 -2.76
C GLU A 5 15.73 -3.90 -2.75
N ARG A 6 16.51 -4.84 -2.20
CA ARG A 6 17.97 -4.82 -2.29
C ARG A 6 18.45 -4.99 -3.73
N PHE A 7 17.86 -5.90 -4.50
CA PHE A 7 18.16 -6.05 -5.93
C PHE A 7 17.70 -4.83 -6.73
N THR A 8 16.52 -4.29 -6.47
CA THR A 8 15.99 -3.10 -7.18
C THR A 8 16.77 -1.85 -6.78
N ARG A 9 17.30 -1.78 -5.56
CA ARG A 9 18.19 -0.73 -5.08
C ARG A 9 19.60 -0.89 -5.61
N ILE A 10 20.15 -2.11 -5.70
CA ILE A 10 21.44 -2.37 -6.32
C ILE A 10 21.37 -2.09 -7.83
N ILE A 11 20.30 -2.50 -8.50
CA ILE A 11 20.00 -2.16 -9.91
C ILE A 11 19.68 -0.67 -10.05
N GLY A 12 19.03 -0.06 -9.06
CA GLY A 12 18.64 1.36 -8.95
C GLY A 12 19.78 2.33 -8.70
N GLU A 13 20.76 1.92 -7.91
CA GLU A 13 21.99 2.64 -7.58
C GLU A 13 23.06 2.40 -8.66
N ARG A 14 23.04 1.25 -9.35
CA ARG A 14 23.79 1.00 -10.59
C ARG A 14 23.05 1.43 -11.86
N LEU A 15 21.84 1.98 -11.73
CA LEU A 15 21.06 2.47 -12.86
C LEU A 15 21.70 3.67 -13.59
N PRO A 16 22.58 4.51 -12.98
CA PRO A 16 23.39 5.46 -13.73
C PRO A 16 24.38 4.76 -14.69
N GLU A 17 24.86 3.55 -14.36
CA GLU A 17 25.71 2.74 -15.23
C GLU A 17 24.88 1.97 -16.28
N LEU A 18 23.66 1.51 -15.93
CA LEU A 18 22.71 0.90 -16.89
C LEU A 18 22.03 1.93 -17.81
N ARG A 19 21.95 3.21 -17.42
CA ARG A 19 21.58 4.33 -18.32
C ARG A 19 22.65 4.62 -19.35
N ARG A 20 23.84 4.04 -19.19
CA ARG A 20 24.94 4.03 -20.16
C ARG A 20 25.03 2.72 -20.94
N ILE A 21 23.93 1.99 -21.11
CA ILE A 21 23.86 1.01 -22.22
C ILE A 21 23.54 1.79 -23.51
N GLU A 22 24.46 2.67 -23.92
CA GLU A 22 24.38 3.47 -25.15
C GLU A 22 24.59 2.62 -26.42
N GLU A 23 24.75 1.30 -26.29
CA GLU A 23 24.89 0.39 -27.44
C GLU A 23 24.05 -0.89 -27.27
N LEU A 24 22.76 -0.77 -26.94
CA LEU A 24 21.82 -1.89 -27.20
C LEU A 24 21.65 -2.03 -28.71
N LYS A 25 22.54 -2.79 -29.34
CA LYS A 25 22.45 -3.10 -30.77
C LYS A 25 21.32 -4.12 -30.98
N PRO A 26 20.52 -4.00 -32.06
CA PRO A 26 19.70 -5.13 -32.49
C PRO A 26 20.62 -6.33 -32.71
N PRO A 27 20.18 -7.57 -32.42
CA PRO A 27 21.04 -8.74 -32.57
C PRO A 27 21.57 -8.82 -34.01
N LEU A 28 22.86 -8.58 -34.20
CA LEU A 28 23.54 -8.75 -35.49
C LEU A 28 23.74 -10.25 -35.73
N LEU A 29 22.66 -10.95 -36.06
CA LEU A 29 22.70 -12.35 -36.44
C LEU A 29 23.18 -12.47 -37.90
N ILE A 30 24.48 -12.29 -38.12
CA ILE A 30 25.12 -12.44 -39.44
C ILE A 30 26.03 -13.68 -39.38
N GLY A 31 25.81 -14.65 -40.28
CA GLY A 31 26.69 -15.81 -40.47
C GLY A 31 26.03 -17.19 -40.33
N ALA A 32 26.80 -18.24 -40.64
CA ALA A 32 26.38 -19.65 -40.61
C ALA A 32 26.27 -20.24 -39.18
N TYR A 33 26.76 -19.52 -38.16
CA TYR A 33 26.95 -20.02 -36.79
C TYR A 33 26.02 -19.36 -35.76
N LYS A 34 24.85 -18.88 -36.19
CA LYS A 34 23.88 -18.14 -35.34
C LYS A 34 23.46 -18.92 -34.09
N ASN A 35 23.40 -20.24 -34.18
CA ASN A 35 22.97 -21.11 -33.09
C ASN A 35 24.00 -21.17 -31.95
N LEU A 36 25.24 -20.74 -32.20
CA LEU A 36 26.28 -20.66 -31.17
C LEU A 36 26.17 -19.37 -30.34
N TYR A 37 25.48 -18.34 -30.83
CA TYR A 37 25.44 -17.04 -30.18
C TYR A 37 24.85 -17.13 -28.77
N GLY A 38 25.61 -16.67 -27.77
CA GLY A 38 25.21 -16.70 -26.37
C GLY A 38 25.33 -18.07 -25.71
N VAL A 39 25.82 -19.11 -26.40
CA VAL A 39 26.02 -20.45 -25.82
C VAL A 39 27.20 -20.43 -24.84
N PRO A 40 27.02 -20.89 -23.58
CA PRO A 40 28.12 -21.03 -22.64
C PRO A 40 29.22 -21.97 -23.15
N ILE A 41 30.47 -21.57 -22.96
CA ILE A 41 31.66 -22.33 -23.31
C ILE A 41 32.23 -22.93 -22.02
N TYR A 42 32.27 -24.27 -21.96
CA TYR A 42 32.86 -25.01 -20.88
C TYR A 42 34.20 -25.61 -21.30
N VAL A 43 35.24 -25.33 -20.51
CA VAL A 43 36.58 -25.91 -20.67
C VAL A 43 36.88 -26.72 -19.40
N PRO A 44 37.19 -28.02 -19.50
CA PRO A 44 37.29 -28.92 -18.33
C PRO A 44 38.16 -28.41 -17.18
N GLU A 45 39.29 -27.75 -17.48
CA GLU A 45 40.21 -27.22 -16.47
C GLU A 45 39.85 -25.83 -15.95
N ARG A 46 39.01 -25.08 -16.68
CA ARG A 46 38.71 -23.67 -16.39
C ARG A 46 37.24 -23.43 -16.01
N GLY A 47 36.38 -24.42 -16.16
CA GLY A 47 34.94 -24.27 -15.96
C GLY A 47 34.29 -23.50 -17.12
N ILE A 48 33.19 -22.80 -16.82
CA ILE A 48 32.52 -21.93 -17.79
C ILE A 48 33.35 -20.65 -17.93
N ILE A 49 33.93 -20.44 -19.11
CA ILE A 49 34.80 -19.29 -19.37
C ILE A 49 34.01 -18.05 -19.85
N GLY A 50 32.79 -18.25 -20.35
CA GLY A 50 31.90 -17.21 -20.85
C GLY A 50 30.94 -17.76 -21.89
N GLN A 51 30.31 -16.90 -22.65
CA GLN A 51 29.39 -17.23 -23.74
C GLN A 51 30.02 -16.91 -25.09
N TYR A 52 29.76 -17.76 -26.08
CA TYR A 52 30.21 -17.55 -27.45
C TYR A 52 29.57 -16.27 -28.04
N ILE A 53 30.39 -15.42 -28.66
CA ILE A 53 29.97 -14.21 -29.37
C ILE A 53 30.17 -14.40 -30.86
N ASP A 54 31.43 -14.56 -31.28
CA ASP A 54 31.83 -14.81 -32.65
C ASP A 54 33.11 -15.66 -32.68
N HIS A 55 33.52 -16.08 -33.87
CA HIS A 55 34.84 -16.66 -34.05
C HIS A 55 35.43 -16.28 -35.40
N THR A 56 36.76 -16.38 -35.47
CA THR A 56 37.50 -16.36 -36.73
C THR A 56 38.09 -17.73 -36.98
N VAL A 57 37.95 -18.22 -38.20
CA VAL A 57 38.55 -19.48 -38.64
C VAL A 57 39.86 -19.16 -39.33
N PHE A 58 40.93 -19.84 -38.92
CA PHE A 58 42.20 -19.81 -39.64
C PHE A 58 42.72 -21.23 -39.85
N GLN A 59 43.35 -21.43 -41.00
CA GLN A 59 43.84 -22.73 -41.42
C GLN A 59 45.35 -22.79 -41.22
N ARG A 60 45.80 -23.72 -40.38
CA ARG A 60 47.21 -24.08 -40.26
C ARG A 60 47.38 -25.47 -40.87
N GLU A 61 47.62 -26.49 -40.06
CA GLU A 61 47.58 -27.91 -40.46
C GLU A 61 46.17 -28.51 -40.31
N GLU A 62 45.43 -28.04 -39.31
CA GLU A 62 44.03 -28.34 -39.05
C GLU A 62 43.23 -27.02 -38.99
N ARG A 63 41.90 -27.13 -38.93
CA ARG A 63 41.03 -25.95 -38.82
C ARG A 63 41.00 -25.44 -37.37
N TRP A 64 41.47 -24.22 -37.16
CA TRP A 64 41.50 -23.58 -35.85
C TRP A 64 40.43 -22.50 -35.75
N TRP A 65 39.85 -22.38 -34.56
CA TRP A 65 38.86 -21.38 -34.21
C TRP A 65 39.46 -20.46 -33.16
N SER A 66 39.51 -19.15 -33.43
CA SER A 66 39.70 -18.13 -32.39
C SER A 66 38.33 -17.57 -32.04
N ILE A 67 37.78 -18.06 -30.93
CA ILE A 67 36.45 -17.72 -30.44
C ILE A 67 36.54 -16.49 -29.54
N ARG A 68 35.80 -15.44 -29.87
CA ARG A 68 35.53 -14.35 -28.96
C ARG A 68 34.42 -14.77 -28.01
N TYR A 69 34.70 -14.65 -26.73
CA TYR A 69 33.74 -14.99 -25.68
C TYR A 69 33.54 -13.83 -24.72
N GLY A 70 32.38 -13.80 -24.09
CA GLY A 70 31.99 -12.74 -23.18
C GLY A 70 30.69 -13.01 -22.43
N GLU A 71 30.10 -11.96 -21.89
CA GLU A 71 28.77 -12.00 -21.29
C GLU A 71 27.75 -11.58 -22.35
N VAL A 72 26.71 -12.40 -22.55
CA VAL A 72 25.62 -12.16 -23.49
C VAL A 72 24.30 -12.30 -22.76
N ILE A 73 23.59 -11.19 -22.62
CA ILE A 73 22.25 -11.14 -22.03
C ILE A 73 21.30 -10.55 -23.05
N ILE A 74 20.19 -11.25 -23.31
CA ILE A 74 19.14 -10.74 -24.18
C ILE A 74 18.02 -10.20 -23.29
N TYR A 75 17.67 -8.94 -23.51
CA TYR A 75 16.57 -8.26 -22.85
C TYR A 75 15.34 -8.18 -23.75
N GLY A 76 14.16 -8.33 -23.16
CA GLY A 76 12.87 -8.08 -23.78
C GLY A 76 12.25 -6.80 -23.23
N GLU A 77 11.68 -5.98 -24.11
CA GLU A 77 10.89 -4.81 -23.71
C GLU A 77 9.44 -5.21 -23.43
N ILE A 78 9.03 -5.02 -22.17
CA ILE A 78 7.67 -5.25 -21.68
C ILE A 78 7.25 -3.96 -20.99
N GLU A 79 6.19 -3.31 -21.50
CA GLU A 79 5.66 -2.06 -20.92
C GLU A 79 6.73 -0.98 -20.66
N ARG A 80 7.64 -0.77 -21.65
CA ARG A 80 8.78 0.17 -21.59
C ARG A 80 9.84 -0.15 -20.52
N LYS A 81 9.81 -1.35 -19.92
CA LYS A 81 10.84 -1.86 -19.02
C LYS A 81 11.60 -3.00 -19.69
N LEU A 82 12.90 -3.09 -19.40
CA LEU A 82 13.78 -4.13 -19.91
C LEU A 82 13.87 -5.27 -18.91
N TYR A 83 13.52 -6.47 -19.36
CA TYR A 83 13.63 -7.69 -18.56
C TYR A 83 14.60 -8.67 -19.22
N PRO A 84 15.53 -9.29 -18.47
CA PRO A 84 16.47 -10.26 -19.05
C PRO A 84 15.70 -11.52 -19.43
N ILE A 85 15.48 -11.75 -20.72
CA ILE A 85 14.70 -12.89 -21.24
C ILE A 85 15.57 -14.12 -21.52
N ILE A 86 16.86 -13.93 -21.79
CA ILE A 86 17.84 -15.02 -21.95
C ILE A 86 19.12 -14.59 -21.23
N VAL A 87 19.61 -15.45 -20.34
CA VAL A 87 20.84 -15.26 -19.56
C VAL A 87 21.65 -16.54 -19.67
N MET A 88 22.95 -16.46 -19.99
CA MET A 88 23.80 -17.64 -20.14
C MET A 88 23.27 -18.66 -21.17
N GLY A 89 22.65 -18.18 -22.25
CA GLY A 89 22.03 -19.05 -23.27
C GLY A 89 20.76 -19.77 -22.80
N VAL A 90 20.34 -19.58 -21.54
CA VAL A 90 19.15 -20.21 -20.96
C VAL A 90 18.00 -19.21 -20.94
N PRO A 91 16.79 -19.61 -21.39
CA PRO A 91 15.61 -18.76 -21.30
C PRO A 91 15.21 -18.56 -19.83
N THR A 92 15.02 -17.30 -19.43
CA THR A 92 14.52 -16.98 -18.08
C THR A 92 13.00 -17.14 -18.02
N PHE A 93 12.44 -17.05 -16.82
CA PHE A 93 10.99 -17.10 -16.63
C PHE A 93 10.24 -15.99 -17.40
N TYR A 94 10.87 -14.81 -17.55
CA TYR A 94 10.29 -13.69 -18.29
C TYR A 94 9.96 -14.05 -19.74
N LEU A 95 10.77 -14.91 -20.37
CA LEU A 95 10.49 -15.37 -21.73
C LEU A 95 9.26 -16.30 -21.79
N LYS A 96 9.02 -17.10 -20.74
CA LYS A 96 7.86 -18.01 -20.67
C LYS A 96 6.57 -17.24 -20.36
N GLU A 97 6.60 -16.36 -19.35
CA GLU A 97 5.43 -15.61 -18.88
C GLU A 97 4.98 -14.54 -19.89
N TYR A 98 5.92 -13.84 -20.52
CA TYR A 98 5.62 -12.66 -21.35
C TYR A 98 5.88 -12.88 -22.84
N ARG A 99 5.98 -14.13 -23.32
CA ARG A 99 6.32 -14.44 -24.72
C ARG A 99 5.52 -13.66 -25.76
N GLY A 100 4.22 -13.46 -25.51
CA GLY A 100 3.29 -12.73 -26.40
C GLY A 100 3.30 -11.21 -26.26
N VAL A 101 3.97 -10.65 -25.25
CA VAL A 101 3.94 -9.22 -24.91
C VAL A 101 5.27 -8.52 -25.22
N ILE A 102 6.34 -9.28 -25.43
CA ILE A 102 7.67 -8.75 -25.77
C ILE A 102 7.64 -8.09 -27.15
N LYS A 103 7.70 -6.74 -27.20
CA LYS A 103 7.63 -5.97 -28.44
C LYS A 103 8.98 -5.82 -29.14
N ARG A 104 10.04 -5.65 -28.36
CA ARG A 104 11.41 -5.44 -28.85
C ARG A 104 12.39 -6.28 -28.05
N ARG A 105 13.48 -6.68 -28.69
CA ARG A 105 14.58 -7.41 -28.08
C ARG A 105 15.85 -6.60 -28.21
N PHE A 106 16.64 -6.61 -27.16
CA PHE A 106 17.89 -5.90 -27.07
C PHE A 106 18.98 -6.85 -26.59
N VAL A 107 20.20 -6.67 -27.06
CA VAL A 107 21.32 -7.51 -26.67
C VAL A 107 22.32 -6.67 -25.89
N HIS A 108 22.72 -7.19 -24.74
CA HIS A 108 23.88 -6.72 -24.00
C HIS A 108 25.00 -7.72 -24.22
N GLU A 109 26.07 -7.25 -24.85
CA GLU A 109 27.26 -8.03 -25.15
C GLU A 109 28.47 -7.35 -24.51
N ARG A 110 29.19 -8.10 -23.69
CA ARG A 110 30.45 -7.65 -23.08
C ARG A 110 31.55 -8.66 -23.39
N PRO A 111 32.42 -8.41 -24.38
CA PRO A 111 33.53 -9.31 -24.69
C PRO A 111 34.50 -9.36 -23.50
N ILE A 112 34.88 -10.56 -23.09
CA ILE A 112 35.84 -10.81 -22.01
C ILE A 112 37.21 -11.14 -22.60
N GLY A 113 37.26 -11.93 -23.68
CA GLY A 113 38.53 -12.34 -24.26
C GLY A 113 38.39 -13.18 -25.53
N LEU A 114 39.55 -13.69 -25.97
CA LEU A 114 39.69 -14.60 -27.10
C LEU A 114 40.19 -15.96 -26.61
N PHE A 115 39.61 -17.02 -27.16
CA PHE A 115 39.94 -18.40 -26.84
C PHE A 115 40.19 -19.18 -28.13
N GLU A 116 41.43 -19.62 -28.31
CA GLU A 116 41.83 -20.40 -29.49
C GLU A 116 41.75 -21.90 -29.21
N CYS A 117 41.11 -22.66 -30.09
CA CYS A 117 41.05 -24.12 -30.03
C CYS A 117 41.02 -24.73 -31.45
N ARG A 118 41.34 -26.02 -31.58
CA ARG A 118 41.09 -26.74 -32.83
C ARG A 118 39.60 -27.04 -32.94
N GLU A 119 39.05 -27.04 -34.14
CA GLU A 119 37.65 -27.40 -34.37
C GLU A 119 37.35 -28.81 -33.85
N SER A 120 38.30 -29.73 -34.01
CA SER A 120 38.23 -31.10 -33.47
C SER A 120 38.08 -31.15 -31.96
N ASP A 121 38.58 -30.16 -31.22
CA ASP A 121 38.59 -30.18 -29.76
C ASP A 121 37.21 -29.84 -29.18
N ILE A 122 36.30 -29.32 -30.00
CA ILE A 122 34.93 -29.04 -29.63
C ILE A 122 34.14 -30.35 -29.72
N LEU A 123 33.89 -30.97 -28.57
CA LEU A 123 33.41 -32.35 -28.51
C LEU A 123 31.96 -32.53 -28.98
N ASN A 124 31.13 -31.50 -28.81
CA ASN A 124 29.71 -31.53 -29.13
C ASN A 124 29.31 -30.48 -30.16
N LEU A 125 30.23 -30.10 -31.06
CA LEU A 125 30.01 -29.05 -32.04
C LEU A 125 28.73 -29.25 -32.84
N ASP A 126 28.51 -30.45 -33.38
CA ASP A 126 27.32 -30.77 -34.19
C ASP A 126 26.01 -30.62 -33.39
N SER A 127 26.00 -31.08 -32.14
CA SER A 127 24.83 -30.99 -31.26
C SER A 127 24.50 -29.55 -30.90
N VAL A 128 25.51 -28.72 -30.64
CA VAL A 128 25.34 -27.30 -30.32
C VAL A 128 24.90 -26.52 -31.57
N LEU A 129 25.46 -26.82 -32.74
CA LEU A 129 25.02 -26.23 -34.01
C LEU A 129 23.56 -26.56 -34.34
N GLN A 130 23.08 -27.74 -33.95
CA GLN A 130 21.68 -28.13 -34.06
C GLN A 130 20.79 -27.59 -32.93
N ALA A 131 21.34 -26.79 -32.00
CA ALA A 131 20.66 -26.30 -30.81
C ALA A 131 20.07 -27.42 -29.91
N LYS A 132 20.66 -28.63 -29.94
CA LYS A 132 20.29 -29.74 -29.07
C LYS A 132 20.97 -29.65 -27.71
N ASP A 133 22.26 -29.28 -27.72
CA ASP A 133 23.04 -29.12 -26.49
C ASP A 133 23.13 -27.64 -26.10
N PRO A 134 22.79 -27.28 -24.85
CA PRO A 134 22.78 -25.88 -24.41
C PRO A 134 24.16 -25.34 -24.04
N ILE A 135 25.21 -26.17 -24.01
CA ILE A 135 26.56 -25.80 -23.58
C ILE A 135 27.55 -26.34 -24.61
N MET A 136 28.49 -25.51 -25.04
CA MET A 136 29.60 -25.92 -25.90
C MET A 136 30.76 -26.40 -25.05
N ILE A 137 31.24 -27.61 -25.30
CA ILE A 137 32.32 -28.21 -24.53
C ILE A 137 33.59 -28.29 -25.37
N VAL A 138 34.66 -27.65 -24.90
CA VAL A 138 35.94 -27.61 -25.62
C VAL A 138 37.04 -28.26 -24.80
N ASP A 139 37.53 -29.39 -25.28
CA ASP A 139 38.62 -30.17 -24.67
C ASP A 139 39.97 -29.81 -25.29
N LYS A 140 40.36 -28.55 -25.15
CA LYS A 140 41.64 -28.01 -25.66
C LYS A 140 42.87 -28.73 -25.08
N PHE A 141 42.77 -29.23 -23.86
CA PHE A 141 43.87 -29.89 -23.15
C PHE A 141 43.83 -31.41 -23.30
N HIS A 142 42.92 -31.94 -24.14
CA HIS A 142 42.70 -33.36 -24.40
C HIS A 142 42.51 -34.21 -23.13
N VAL A 143 42.02 -33.61 -22.05
CA VAL A 143 41.82 -34.27 -20.75
C VAL A 143 40.81 -35.41 -20.91
N TRP A 144 39.82 -35.22 -21.76
CA TRP A 144 38.73 -36.17 -21.97
C TRP A 144 39.05 -37.18 -23.07
N ARG A 145 39.75 -36.77 -24.13
CA ARG A 145 40.28 -37.70 -25.15
C ARG A 145 41.33 -38.67 -24.59
N SER A 146 41.99 -38.32 -23.49
CA SER A 146 42.95 -39.17 -22.77
C SER A 146 42.31 -40.27 -21.90
N GLY A 147 41.00 -40.52 -22.02
CA GLY A 147 40.30 -41.60 -21.31
C GLY A 147 39.86 -41.26 -19.87
N ARG A 148 39.93 -40.00 -19.44
CA ARG A 148 39.51 -39.55 -18.10
C ARG A 148 38.22 -38.74 -18.13
N ILE A 149 37.15 -39.28 -18.72
CA ILE A 149 35.79 -38.86 -18.34
C ILE A 149 35.28 -39.89 -17.33
N PRO A 150 35.38 -39.64 -16.01
CA PRO A 150 34.61 -40.45 -15.07
C PRO A 150 33.14 -40.37 -15.47
N ALA A 151 32.45 -41.49 -15.62
CA ALA A 151 31.00 -41.51 -15.79
C ALA A 151 30.28 -40.67 -14.70
N ASP A 152 30.95 -40.53 -13.55
CA ASP A 152 30.59 -39.69 -12.42
C ASP A 152 30.50 -38.19 -12.77
N PHE A 153 31.27 -37.67 -13.74
CA PHE A 153 31.20 -36.25 -14.10
C PHE A 153 29.89 -35.90 -14.83
N ARG A 154 29.44 -36.76 -15.76
CA ARG A 154 28.13 -36.60 -16.42
C ARG A 154 26.99 -36.75 -15.42
N ARG A 155 27.12 -37.70 -14.49
CA ARG A 155 26.15 -37.89 -13.40
C ARG A 155 26.12 -36.66 -12.48
N MET A 156 27.28 -36.14 -12.07
CA MET A 156 27.40 -34.93 -11.25
C MET A 156 26.82 -33.70 -11.95
N LEU A 157 27.00 -33.55 -13.26
CA LEU A 157 26.38 -32.47 -14.03
C LEU A 157 24.85 -32.59 -14.05
N ALA A 158 24.32 -33.79 -14.27
CA ALA A 158 22.89 -34.05 -14.21
C ALA A 158 22.31 -33.75 -12.81
N GLU A 159 22.96 -34.23 -11.76
CA GLU A 159 22.57 -33.97 -10.36
C GLU A 159 22.60 -32.48 -10.03
N ARG A 160 23.65 -31.76 -10.47
CA ARG A 160 23.73 -30.30 -10.28
C ARG A 160 22.64 -29.57 -11.05
N GLN A 161 22.32 -30.01 -12.26
CA GLN A 161 21.23 -29.43 -13.05
C GLN A 161 19.87 -29.65 -12.38
N ASP A 162 19.65 -30.82 -11.78
CA ASP A 162 18.43 -31.11 -11.02
C ASP A 162 18.33 -30.23 -9.77
N ILE A 163 19.44 -30.01 -9.05
CA ILE A 163 19.49 -29.09 -7.91
C ILE A 163 19.16 -27.67 -8.37
N ILE A 164 19.76 -27.20 -9.47
CA ILE A 164 19.47 -25.88 -10.04
C ILE A 164 17.99 -25.74 -10.37
N ASN A 165 17.39 -26.74 -11.01
CA ASN A 165 15.96 -26.71 -11.35
C ASN A 165 15.08 -26.62 -10.09
N ARG A 166 15.37 -27.41 -9.05
CA ARG A 166 14.65 -27.34 -7.76
C ARG A 166 14.82 -25.98 -7.07
N LEU A 167 16.01 -25.40 -7.13
CA LEU A 167 16.27 -24.07 -6.60
C LEU A 167 15.47 -23.01 -7.36
N LEU A 168 15.43 -23.07 -8.69
CA LEU A 168 14.63 -22.16 -9.52
C LEU A 168 13.12 -22.28 -9.19
N GLU A 169 12.59 -23.49 -9.04
CA GLU A 169 11.20 -23.70 -8.62
C GLU A 169 10.91 -23.16 -7.22
N THR A 170 11.87 -23.28 -6.31
CA THR A 170 11.73 -22.77 -4.93
C THR A 170 11.74 -21.25 -4.92
N VAL A 171 12.65 -20.63 -5.68
CA VAL A 171 12.71 -19.17 -5.87
C VAL A 171 11.39 -18.68 -6.46
N TRP A 172 10.86 -19.36 -7.49
CA TRP A 172 9.57 -19.01 -8.07
C TRP A 172 8.43 -19.04 -7.05
N ARG A 173 8.31 -20.13 -6.28
CA ARG A 173 7.28 -20.23 -5.23
C ARG A 173 7.40 -19.11 -4.20
N GLN A 174 8.63 -18.74 -3.83
CA GLN A 174 8.87 -17.63 -2.92
C GLN A 174 8.51 -16.27 -3.52
N GLU A 175 8.78 -16.04 -4.80
CA GLU A 175 8.42 -14.79 -5.49
C GLU A 175 6.91 -14.62 -5.62
N VAL A 176 6.19 -15.69 -5.97
CA VAL A 176 4.71 -15.69 -6.01
C VAL A 176 4.15 -15.38 -4.62
N LEU A 177 4.64 -16.06 -3.58
CA LEU A 177 4.23 -15.79 -2.21
C LEU A 177 4.53 -14.35 -1.79
N ASN A 178 5.68 -13.80 -2.18
CA ASN A 178 6.03 -12.41 -1.87
C ASN A 178 5.08 -11.43 -2.57
N ARG A 179 4.71 -11.69 -3.82
CA ARG A 179 3.74 -10.90 -4.58
C ARG A 179 2.38 -10.91 -3.90
N ASP A 180 1.90 -12.08 -3.47
CA ASP A 180 0.63 -12.22 -2.75
C ASP A 180 0.63 -11.48 -1.41
N LEU A 181 1.72 -11.60 -0.66
CA LEU A 181 1.88 -10.88 0.61
C LEU A 181 1.90 -9.36 0.40
N ARG A 182 2.54 -8.86 -0.67
CA ARG A 182 2.51 -7.43 -1.01
C ARG A 182 1.10 -6.97 -1.35
N MET A 183 0.35 -7.74 -2.15
CA MET A 183 -1.04 -7.41 -2.47
C MET A 183 -1.90 -7.36 -1.21
N ARG A 184 -1.78 -8.35 -0.31
CA ARG A 184 -2.48 -8.35 0.98
C ARG A 184 -2.12 -7.14 1.83
N ASN A 185 -0.85 -6.77 1.88
CA ASN A 185 -0.40 -5.61 2.65
C ASN A 185 -1.02 -4.31 2.10
N THR A 186 -1.05 -4.13 0.77
CA THR A 186 -1.71 -2.96 0.17
C THR A 186 -3.21 -2.89 0.45
N SER A 187 -3.91 -4.04 0.50
CA SER A 187 -5.32 -4.11 0.89
C SER A 187 -5.50 -3.72 2.36
N LEU A 188 -4.68 -4.27 3.27
CA LEU A 188 -4.73 -3.92 4.70
C LEU A 188 -4.44 -2.44 4.95
N GLU A 189 -3.47 -1.86 4.24
CA GLU A 189 -3.19 -0.42 4.32
C GLU A 189 -4.37 0.45 3.82
N ALA A 190 -5.14 -0.03 2.83
CA ALA A 190 -6.37 0.63 2.40
C ALA A 190 -7.46 0.55 3.47
N GLU A 191 -7.65 -0.62 4.09
CA GLU A 191 -8.59 -0.81 5.20
C GLU A 191 -8.24 0.05 6.41
N VAL A 192 -6.97 0.10 6.83
CA VAL A 192 -6.51 0.96 7.93
C VAL A 192 -6.80 2.43 7.64
N ARG A 193 -6.56 2.89 6.41
CA ARG A 193 -6.90 4.27 6.01
C ARG A 193 -8.40 4.53 6.07
N HIS A 194 -9.22 3.57 5.64
CA HIS A 194 -10.67 3.67 5.72
C HIS A 194 -11.14 3.78 7.19
N TYR A 195 -10.65 2.92 8.07
CA TYR A 195 -11.00 2.98 9.49
C TYR A 195 -10.55 4.27 10.18
N ARG A 196 -9.37 4.81 9.83
CA ARG A 196 -8.93 6.12 10.32
C ARG A 196 -9.87 7.24 9.87
N SER A 197 -10.28 7.24 8.61
CA SER A 197 -11.26 8.22 8.11
C SER A 197 -12.60 8.14 8.84
N LEU A 198 -13.08 6.92 9.14
CA LEU A 198 -14.31 6.74 9.92
C LEU A 198 -14.15 7.25 11.36
N LEU A 199 -13.00 7.00 11.99
CA LEU A 199 -12.70 7.53 13.32
C LEU A 199 -12.70 9.06 13.33
N ASP A 200 -12.10 9.70 12.32
CA ASP A 200 -12.07 11.17 12.21
C ASP A 200 -13.48 11.74 11.99
N GLU A 201 -14.31 11.05 11.19
CA GLU A 201 -15.73 11.42 11.00
C GLU A 201 -16.52 11.31 12.30
N TYR A 202 -16.38 10.19 13.03
CA TYR A 202 -17.04 10.01 14.31
C TYR A 202 -16.56 11.00 15.36
N ALA A 203 -15.26 11.30 15.43
CA ALA A 203 -14.71 12.31 16.32
C ALA A 203 -15.32 13.69 16.02
N SER A 204 -15.39 14.08 14.75
CA SER A 204 -16.03 15.32 14.31
C SER A 204 -17.53 15.37 14.67
N ARG A 205 -18.22 14.22 14.60
CA ARG A 205 -19.63 14.12 14.98
C ARG A 205 -19.84 14.22 16.48
N ILE A 206 -18.95 13.63 17.28
CA ILE A 206 -18.98 13.75 18.75
C ILE A 206 -18.76 15.22 19.14
N GLU A 207 -17.77 15.90 18.56
CA GLU A 207 -17.52 17.32 18.84
C GLU A 207 -18.75 18.19 18.54
N ARG A 208 -19.42 17.97 17.40
CA ARG A 208 -20.69 18.66 17.09
C ARG A 208 -21.76 18.38 18.15
N LEU A 209 -21.96 17.12 18.53
CA LEU A 209 -22.94 16.77 19.57
C LEU A 209 -22.60 17.40 20.92
N GLU A 210 -21.33 17.49 21.29
CA GLU A 210 -20.90 18.18 22.51
C GLU A 210 -21.21 19.69 22.45
N THR A 211 -20.99 20.33 21.30
CA THR A 211 -21.39 21.74 21.11
C THR A 211 -22.91 21.93 21.17
N GLU A 212 -23.69 20.98 20.65
CA GLU A 212 -25.15 21.00 20.75
C GLU A 212 -25.61 20.82 22.20
N ILE A 213 -25.08 19.84 22.92
CA ILE A 213 -25.39 19.59 24.34
C ILE A 213 -25.05 20.81 25.20
N THR A 214 -23.88 21.41 25.01
CA THR A 214 -23.49 22.62 25.76
C THR A 214 -24.40 23.81 25.43
N SER A 215 -24.84 23.96 24.18
CA SER A 215 -25.82 24.97 23.79
C SER A 215 -27.19 24.75 24.44
N LEU A 216 -27.66 23.49 24.52
CA LEU A 216 -28.90 23.11 25.17
C LEU A 216 -28.81 23.33 26.68
N HIS A 217 -27.68 23.00 27.29
CA HIS A 217 -27.45 23.24 28.71
C HIS A 217 -27.51 24.72 29.06
N ARG A 218 -26.93 25.60 28.21
CA ARG A 218 -27.07 27.06 28.37
C ARG A 218 -28.53 27.51 28.27
N ARG A 219 -29.28 27.02 27.27
CA ARG A 219 -30.72 27.33 27.11
C ARG A 219 -31.56 26.86 28.29
N LEU A 220 -31.26 25.69 28.84
CA LEU A 220 -31.93 25.19 30.04
C LEU A 220 -31.62 26.07 31.25
N SER A 221 -30.36 26.48 31.43
CA SER A 221 -29.97 27.39 32.50
C SER A 221 -30.74 28.72 32.40
N THR A 222 -30.78 29.34 31.22
CA THR A 222 -31.53 30.60 31.02
C THR A 222 -33.02 30.42 31.29
N LEU A 223 -33.63 29.34 30.80
CA LEU A 223 -35.05 29.05 31.08
C LEU A 223 -35.32 28.82 32.57
N THR A 224 -34.40 28.16 33.29
CA THR A 224 -34.55 27.97 34.73
C THR A 224 -34.43 29.27 35.51
N GLU A 225 -33.56 30.19 35.08
CA GLU A 225 -33.46 31.53 35.66
C GLU A 225 -34.71 32.37 35.37
N GLU A 226 -35.23 32.34 34.14
CA GLU A 226 -36.49 32.98 33.76
C GLU A 226 -37.66 32.44 34.58
N ALA A 227 -37.77 31.11 34.74
CA ALA A 227 -38.81 30.48 35.54
C ALA A 227 -38.71 30.89 37.01
N ARG A 228 -37.50 30.95 37.58
CA ARG A 228 -37.26 31.44 38.94
C ARG A 228 -37.69 32.91 39.08
N TYR A 229 -37.31 33.76 38.12
CA TYR A 229 -37.70 35.16 38.11
C TYR A 229 -39.22 35.33 38.05
N GLN A 230 -39.91 34.55 37.21
CA GLN A 230 -41.38 34.57 37.14
C GLN A 230 -42.03 34.04 38.42
N ALA A 231 -41.46 33.01 39.07
CA ALA A 231 -41.94 32.52 40.35
C ALA A 231 -41.84 33.59 41.44
N THR A 232 -40.68 34.26 41.57
CA THR A 232 -40.51 35.38 42.50
C THR A 232 -41.47 36.53 42.19
N ARG A 233 -41.70 36.83 40.91
CA ARG A 233 -42.65 37.87 40.49
C ARG A 233 -44.08 37.49 40.88
N ALA A 234 -44.48 36.24 40.69
CA ALA A 234 -45.78 35.72 41.11
C ALA A 234 -45.95 35.75 42.64
N GLU A 235 -44.92 35.44 43.42
CA GLU A 235 -44.94 35.57 44.88
C GLU A 235 -45.13 37.03 45.33
N ILE A 236 -44.42 37.98 44.73
CA ILE A 236 -44.60 39.42 45.03
C ILE A 236 -46.02 39.86 44.69
N PHE A 237 -46.55 39.45 43.53
CA PHE A 237 -47.94 39.74 43.16
C PHE A 237 -48.93 39.11 44.14
N GLY A 238 -48.72 37.86 44.55
CA GLY A 238 -49.52 37.17 45.56
C GLY A 238 -49.54 37.94 46.89
N GLY A 239 -48.36 38.32 47.40
CA GLY A 239 -48.27 39.13 48.63
C GLY A 239 -48.90 40.52 48.48
N THR A 240 -48.93 41.09 47.27
CA THR A 240 -49.62 42.36 47.00
C THR A 240 -51.14 42.17 47.00
N VAL A 241 -51.64 41.08 46.40
CA VAL A 241 -53.06 40.71 46.44
C VAL A 241 -53.52 40.47 47.88
N ASP A 242 -52.72 39.79 48.70
CA ASP A 242 -53.01 39.57 50.11
C ASP A 242 -53.07 40.89 50.91
N ARG A 243 -52.17 41.84 50.63
CA ARG A 243 -52.24 43.19 51.21
C ARG A 243 -53.50 43.93 50.79
N TYR A 244 -53.86 43.89 49.49
CA TYR A 244 -55.11 44.50 49.03
C TYR A 244 -56.32 43.85 49.70
N ARG A 245 -56.30 42.53 49.88
CA ARG A 245 -57.36 41.79 50.58
C ARG A 245 -57.50 42.25 52.03
N GLN A 246 -56.39 42.40 52.75
CA GLN A 246 -56.38 42.95 54.11
C GLN A 246 -56.92 44.38 54.16
N ILE A 247 -56.56 45.23 53.20
CA ILE A 247 -57.09 46.59 53.10
C ILE A 247 -58.60 46.55 52.86
N THR A 248 -59.09 45.71 51.94
CA THR A 248 -60.54 45.58 51.69
C THR A 248 -61.26 45.07 52.93
N ASP A 249 -60.75 44.04 53.61
CA ASP A 249 -61.35 43.51 54.83
C ASP A 249 -61.38 44.57 55.95
N TYR A 250 -60.30 45.36 56.07
CA TYR A 250 -60.24 46.50 56.99
C TYR A 250 -61.28 47.57 56.64
N THR A 251 -61.38 47.97 55.37
CA THR A 251 -62.39 48.95 54.94
C THR A 251 -63.82 48.45 55.16
N LEU A 252 -64.09 47.16 54.91
CA LEU A 252 -65.38 46.54 55.21
C LEU A 252 -65.68 46.58 56.72
N SER A 253 -64.67 46.36 57.57
CA SER A 253 -64.84 46.48 59.02
C SER A 253 -65.14 47.92 59.48
N ILE A 254 -64.56 48.93 58.83
CA ILE A 254 -64.88 50.34 59.09
C ILE A 254 -66.33 50.63 58.66
N VAL A 255 -66.72 50.17 57.47
CA VAL A 255 -68.10 50.35 56.97
C VAL A 255 -69.10 49.69 57.90
N ASP A 256 -68.83 48.47 58.37
CA ASP A 256 -69.68 47.76 59.34
C ASP A 256 -69.75 48.50 60.69
N SER A 257 -68.64 49.09 61.13
CA SER A 257 -68.59 49.92 62.35
C SER A 257 -69.41 51.22 62.19
N ILE A 258 -69.30 51.89 61.04
CA ILE A 258 -70.08 53.08 60.71
C ILE A 258 -71.58 52.73 60.65
N LEU A 259 -71.95 51.61 60.02
CA LEU A 259 -73.33 51.13 59.96
C LEU A 259 -73.90 50.87 61.36
N LYS A 260 -73.14 50.22 62.24
CA LYS A 260 -73.56 50.01 63.64
C LYS A 260 -73.72 51.32 64.40
N GLU A 261 -72.86 52.30 64.15
CA GLU A 261 -72.98 53.62 64.77
C GLU A 261 -74.19 54.39 64.22
N PHE A 262 -74.49 54.27 62.92
CA PHE A 262 -75.75 54.75 62.35
C PHE A 262 -76.95 54.06 63.00
N GLU A 263 -76.96 52.73 63.16
CA GLU A 263 -78.04 52.03 63.85
C GLU A 263 -78.22 52.47 65.30
N ARG A 264 -77.12 52.79 66.00
CA ARG A 264 -77.18 53.39 67.34
C ARG A 264 -77.77 54.79 67.30
N LEU A 265 -77.34 55.63 66.37
CA LEU A 265 -77.91 56.97 66.18
C LEU A 265 -79.40 56.90 65.84
N THR A 266 -79.82 55.98 64.96
CA THR A 266 -81.23 55.77 64.64
C THR A 266 -82.01 55.35 65.89
N ARG A 267 -81.46 54.43 66.70
CA ARG A 267 -82.06 54.05 67.99
C ARG A 267 -82.17 55.22 68.96
N VAL A 268 -81.13 56.04 69.08
CA VAL A 268 -81.15 57.24 69.93
C VAL A 268 -82.17 58.25 69.41
N ILE A 269 -82.31 58.43 68.10
CA ILE A 269 -83.34 59.28 67.48
C ILE A 269 -84.74 58.71 67.78
N GLU A 270 -84.92 57.39 67.70
CA GLU A 270 -86.18 56.70 68.02
C GLU A 270 -86.53 56.85 69.51
N GLU A 271 -85.56 56.74 70.40
CA GLU A 271 -85.72 56.97 71.84
C GLU A 271 -86.03 58.44 72.15
N LEU A 272 -85.34 59.39 71.51
CA LEU A 272 -85.66 60.82 71.62
C LEU A 272 -87.06 61.14 71.09
N ARG A 273 -87.51 60.44 70.04
CA ARG A 273 -88.88 60.53 69.54
C ARG A 273 -89.90 59.99 70.55
N LYS A 274 -89.61 58.88 71.22
CA LYS A 274 -90.45 58.35 72.31
C LYS A 274 -90.47 59.25 73.55
N VAL A 275 -89.33 59.82 73.96
CA VAL A 275 -89.25 60.79 75.07
C VAL A 275 -90.05 62.06 74.74
N ARG A 276 -90.06 62.48 73.47
CA ARG A 276 -90.88 63.60 73.01
C ARG A 276 -92.39 63.29 73.06
N GLU A 277 -92.80 62.05 72.78
CA GLU A 277 -94.20 61.62 72.92
C GLU A 277 -94.65 61.57 74.40
N TYR A 278 -93.77 61.17 75.32
CA TYR A 278 -94.04 61.19 76.78
C TYR A 278 -94.01 62.58 77.43
N ALA A 279 -93.50 63.62 76.75
CA ALA A 279 -93.55 65.00 77.24
C ALA A 279 -94.82 65.75 76.80
N THR A 280 -95.74 65.07 76.10
CA THR A 280 -96.96 65.63 75.53
C THR A 280 -98.27 64.95 75.97
N GLU A 281 -98.22 64.04 76.96
CA GLU A 281 -99.38 63.55 77.73
C GLU A 281 -99.14 63.72 79.23
#